data_AF-A0A8J4SQM5-F1
#
_entry.id   AF-A0A8J4SQM5-F1
#
_cell.length_a   1.000
_cell.length_b   1.000
_cell.length_c   1.000
_cell.angle_alpha   90.00
_cell.angle_beta   90.00
_cell.angle_gamma   90.00
#
_symmetry.space_group_name_H-M   'P 1'
#
loop_
_entity.id
_entity.type
_entity.pdbx_description
1 polymer ?
#
loop_
_entity_poly.entity_id
_entity_poly.type
_entity_poly.pdbx_seq_one_letter_code
_entity_poly.pdbx_strand_id
1 'polypeptide(L)'
;MEFAKLRGSGPDAPKLRNEWEWIRQTLHDYSARIDLQEPFVRNQCMLLLLKHGKPDDPEIEQMILSAGFKHPQGKGLYFSAILSWDETLPGAKSWQERHLLQEILSNVCLSDPDAQIFGVEFSVKDQFALIISLADDMNLPVHSRMEQVIEAILAVIRKNSQLSLSIGVGMAYRDLALLNQSFIEAAAALEHRMIRRSGQVSYFEQLAELVPSAAQSFWIPRKSMLKLEQSLKQGNESVAAQMIVDTIDKIKDEPLQVHLLRCICFDLLNAFLRTASEFGMNEVFANMPELTSFETLEELENRLLSLASAIFRRLHPQPGACGA
;
A
#
# COMPACT_ATOMS: atom_id res chain seq x y z
N MET A 1 50.44 -18.19 19.05
CA MET A 1 50.68 -16.86 18.46
C MET A 1 50.50 -17.02 16.95
N GLU A 2 49.68 -16.30 16.21
CA GLU A 2 48.79 -15.19 16.49
C GLU A 2 47.90 -15.08 15.25
N PHE A 3 46.58 -15.13 15.41
CA PHE A 3 45.62 -14.79 14.36
C PHE A 3 45.41 -13.27 14.41
N ALA A 4 45.61 -12.56 13.30
CA ALA A 4 45.25 -11.15 13.15
C ALA A 4 44.85 -10.86 11.69
N LYS A 5 43.55 -10.57 11.44
CA LYS A 5 42.97 -9.24 11.10
C LYS A 5 42.88 -9.04 9.56
N LEU A 6 41.84 -8.46 8.93
CA LEU A 6 40.60 -7.78 9.30
C LEU A 6 39.73 -7.56 8.04
N ARG A 7 38.40 -7.57 8.22
CA ARG A 7 37.32 -6.75 7.59
C ARG A 7 37.03 -6.80 6.07
N GLY A 8 35.77 -7.17 5.80
CA GLY A 8 34.93 -6.62 4.73
C GLY A 8 33.47 -6.58 5.21
N SER A 9 33.06 -5.47 5.80
CA SER A 9 31.69 -5.19 6.26
C SER A 9 30.84 -4.68 5.10
N GLY A 10 29.74 -5.35 4.79
CA GLY A 10 28.71 -4.89 3.83
C GLY A 10 27.95 -3.67 4.35
N PRO A 11 27.76 -2.60 3.57
CA PRO A 11 27.13 -1.38 4.05
C PRO A 11 25.73 -1.17 3.44
N ASP A 12 24.71 -1.88 3.94
CA ASP A 12 23.28 -1.51 3.69
C ASP A 12 22.37 -1.65 4.93
N ALA A 13 22.86 -2.21 6.04
CA ALA A 13 22.16 -2.22 7.33
C ALA A 13 22.04 -0.87 8.10
N PRO A 14 22.87 0.18 7.90
CA PRO A 14 22.83 1.33 8.80
C PRO A 14 21.67 2.31 8.53
N LYS A 15 21.03 2.28 7.35
CA LYS A 15 20.02 3.32 6.98
C LYS A 15 18.60 3.00 7.47
N LEU A 16 18.12 1.78 7.30
CA LEU A 16 16.88 1.30 7.95
C LEU A 16 16.98 1.52 9.45
N ARG A 17 18.14 1.15 10.03
CA ARG A 17 18.40 1.34 11.46
C ARG A 17 18.32 2.80 11.91
N ASN A 18 18.74 3.77 11.08
CA ASN A 18 18.66 5.19 11.40
C ASN A 18 17.23 5.73 11.41
N GLU A 19 16.36 5.29 10.49
CA GLU A 19 14.95 5.69 10.51
C GLU A 19 14.21 5.03 11.69
N TRP A 20 14.52 3.78 12.01
CA TRP A 20 14.01 3.08 13.19
C TRP A 20 14.52 3.68 14.51
N GLU A 21 15.80 4.03 14.61
CA GLU A 21 16.37 4.70 15.78
C GLU A 21 15.80 6.12 15.93
N TRP A 22 15.58 6.84 14.83
CA TRP A 22 14.91 8.14 14.87
C TRP A 22 13.45 8.01 15.29
N ILE A 23 12.68 7.05 14.76
CA ILE A 23 11.29 6.78 15.16
C ILE A 23 11.24 6.31 16.62
N ARG A 24 12.16 5.45 17.06
CA ARG A 24 12.25 4.96 18.44
C ARG A 24 12.61 6.10 19.39
N GLN A 25 13.58 6.92 19.06
CA GLN A 25 14.00 8.05 19.90
C GLN A 25 12.92 9.13 19.93
N THR A 26 12.27 9.39 18.80
CA THR A 26 11.05 10.21 18.71
C THR A 26 9.97 9.61 19.62
N LEU A 27 9.52 8.37 19.41
CA LEU A 27 8.54 7.68 20.24
C LEU A 27 8.92 7.67 21.72
N HIS A 28 10.19 7.48 22.07
CA HIS A 28 10.66 7.43 23.45
C HIS A 28 10.66 8.82 24.10
N ASP A 29 11.22 9.84 23.42
CA ASP A 29 11.21 11.24 23.86
C ASP A 29 9.79 11.81 23.96
N TYR A 30 8.86 11.30 23.14
CA TYR A 30 7.45 11.69 23.10
C TYR A 30 6.56 10.86 24.06
N SER A 31 6.90 9.59 24.32
CA SER A 31 6.23 8.72 25.31
C SER A 31 6.35 9.22 26.75
N ALA A 32 7.29 10.14 27.03
CA ALA A 32 7.40 10.79 28.32
C ALA A 32 6.24 11.77 28.63
N ARG A 33 5.33 12.05 27.67
CA ARG A 33 4.15 12.92 27.82
C ARG A 33 2.86 12.17 27.44
N ILE A 34 2.47 11.23 28.29
CA ILE A 34 1.54 10.12 28.03
C ILE A 34 0.09 10.54 27.69
N ASP A 35 -0.44 11.65 28.19
CA ASP A 35 -1.88 11.94 28.03
C ASP A 35 -2.26 12.79 26.81
N LEU A 36 -1.30 13.43 26.13
CA LEU A 36 -1.57 14.41 25.05
C LEU A 36 -1.34 13.88 23.63
N GLN A 37 -0.79 12.67 23.46
CA GLN A 37 -0.24 12.22 22.16
C GLN A 37 -0.77 10.89 21.62
N GLU A 38 -1.70 10.24 22.31
CA GLU A 38 -2.28 8.96 21.90
C GLU A 38 -2.85 8.98 20.45
N PRO A 39 -3.56 10.02 19.97
CA PRO A 39 -4.08 10.05 18.60
C PRO A 39 -2.99 10.14 17.53
N PHE A 40 -1.92 10.89 17.80
CA PHE A 40 -0.82 11.09 16.86
C PHE A 40 0.03 9.82 16.73
N VAL A 41 0.40 9.22 17.87
CA VAL A 41 1.16 7.96 17.90
C VAL A 41 0.35 6.86 17.23
N ARG A 42 -0.96 6.78 17.49
CA ARG A 42 -1.87 5.85 16.80
C ARG A 42 -1.85 6.07 15.28
N ASN A 43 -2.05 7.30 14.82
CA ASN A 43 -2.05 7.60 13.39
C ASN A 43 -0.74 7.18 12.72
N GLN A 44 0.40 7.43 13.37
CA GLN A 44 1.71 7.02 12.87
C GLN A 44 1.86 5.50 12.82
N CYS A 45 1.40 4.77 13.84
CA CYS A 45 1.40 3.31 13.84
C CYS A 45 0.55 2.74 12.71
N MET A 46 -0.64 3.31 12.49
CA MET A 46 -1.53 2.90 11.41
C MET A 46 -0.94 3.18 10.03
N LEU A 47 -0.29 4.34 9.84
CA LEU A 47 0.40 4.66 8.60
C LEU A 47 1.55 3.67 8.31
N LEU A 48 2.32 3.31 9.34
CA LEU A 48 3.39 2.31 9.23
C LEU A 48 2.84 0.94 8.82
N LEU A 49 1.71 0.53 9.41
CA LEU A 49 1.03 -0.72 9.01
C LEU A 49 0.61 -0.71 7.54
N LEU A 50 0.05 0.39 7.05
CA LEU A 50 -0.36 0.51 5.65
C LEU A 50 0.82 0.47 4.68
N LYS A 51 1.94 1.11 5.04
CA LYS A 51 3.12 1.23 4.18
C LYS A 51 4.06 0.03 4.22
N HIS A 52 4.28 -0.54 5.40
CA HIS A 52 5.35 -1.53 5.62
C HIS A 52 4.83 -2.87 6.14
N GLY A 53 3.56 -2.95 6.54
CA GLY A 53 3.00 -4.14 7.19
C GLY A 53 3.32 -4.18 8.68
N LYS A 54 3.21 -5.37 9.28
CA LYS A 54 3.46 -5.56 10.71
C LYS A 54 4.94 -5.26 11.02
N PRO A 55 5.23 -4.42 12.03
CA PRO A 55 6.60 -4.17 12.46
C PRO A 55 7.18 -5.40 13.17
N ASP A 56 8.49 -5.64 13.00
CA ASP A 56 9.23 -6.69 13.71
C ASP A 56 9.48 -6.35 15.20
N ASP A 57 9.19 -5.11 15.61
CA ASP A 57 9.42 -4.61 16.96
C ASP A 57 8.21 -4.93 17.88
N PRO A 58 8.40 -5.69 18.97
CA PRO A 58 7.32 -6.11 19.86
C PRO A 58 6.68 -4.94 20.64
N GLU A 59 7.39 -3.82 20.86
CA GLU A 59 6.80 -2.65 21.52
C GLU A 59 5.80 -1.95 20.60
N ILE A 60 6.15 -1.81 19.32
CA ILE A 60 5.26 -1.21 18.31
C ILE A 60 4.09 -2.14 18.03
N GLU A 61 4.32 -3.46 17.99
CA GLU A 61 3.24 -4.44 17.91
C GLU A 61 2.26 -4.28 19.07
N GLN A 62 2.75 -4.13 20.31
CA GLN A 62 1.87 -3.89 21.46
C GLN A 62 1.12 -2.56 21.36
N MET A 63 1.77 -1.49 20.88
CA MET A 63 1.09 -0.20 20.66
C MET A 63 -0.01 -0.30 19.60
N ILE A 64 0.23 -1.06 18.53
CA ILE A 64 -0.76 -1.33 17.48
C ILE A 64 -1.94 -2.12 18.05
N LEU A 65 -1.68 -3.13 18.87
CA LEU A 65 -2.72 -3.91 19.54
C LEU A 65 -3.49 -3.06 20.57
N SER A 66 -2.82 -2.15 21.28
CA SER A 66 -3.42 -1.24 22.26
C SER A 66 -4.13 -0.05 21.63
N ALA A 67 -3.84 0.28 20.37
CA ALA A 67 -4.49 1.36 19.60
C ALA A 67 -6.01 1.17 19.41
N GLY A 68 -6.53 0.01 19.84
CA GLY A 68 -7.94 -0.18 20.14
C GLY A 68 -8.62 -1.20 19.25
N PHE A 69 -7.91 -2.01 18.46
CA PHE A 69 -8.54 -3.06 17.65
C PHE A 69 -9.38 -4.01 18.53
N LYS A 70 -10.70 -3.96 18.36
CA LYS A 70 -11.66 -4.79 19.10
C LYS A 70 -11.40 -6.30 18.95
N HIS A 71 -10.83 -6.71 17.82
CA HIS A 71 -10.56 -8.10 17.51
C HIS A 71 -9.04 -8.32 17.47
N PRO A 72 -8.48 -9.13 18.39
CA PRO A 72 -7.07 -9.52 18.34
C PRO A 72 -6.73 -10.31 17.07
N GLN A 73 -5.44 -10.34 16.70
CA GLN A 73 -4.93 -11.13 15.57
C GLN A 73 -5.52 -12.56 15.56
N GLY A 74 -6.01 -12.99 14.39
CA GLY A 74 -6.56 -14.33 14.17
C GLY A 74 -8.04 -14.53 14.56
N LYS A 75 -8.73 -13.50 15.07
CA LYS A 75 -10.19 -13.55 15.36
C LYS A 75 -11.03 -12.52 14.60
N GLY A 76 -10.39 -11.74 13.73
CA GLY A 76 -11.03 -10.71 12.91
C GLY A 76 -10.58 -10.77 11.46
N LEU A 77 -11.34 -10.12 10.59
CA LEU A 77 -10.98 -9.84 9.22
C LEU A 77 -10.59 -8.36 9.12
N TYR A 78 -9.49 -8.10 8.45
CA TYR A 78 -8.90 -6.77 8.29
C TYR A 78 -8.83 -6.42 6.81
N PHE A 79 -9.25 -5.22 6.45
CA PHE A 79 -9.10 -4.70 5.10
C PHE A 79 -8.95 -3.18 5.10
N SER A 80 -8.49 -2.64 3.98
CA SER A 80 -8.32 -1.22 3.78
C SER A 80 -9.27 -0.69 2.72
N ALA A 81 -9.71 0.55 2.92
CA ALA A 81 -10.41 1.34 1.91
C ALA A 81 -9.70 2.69 1.75
N ILE A 82 -9.67 3.24 0.54
CA ILE A 82 -9.11 4.57 0.27
C ILE A 82 -10.21 5.44 -0.30
N LEU A 83 -10.44 6.59 0.36
CA LEU A 83 -11.33 7.63 -0.11
C LEU A 83 -10.54 8.70 -0.86
N SER A 84 -11.12 9.15 -1.98
CA SER A 84 -10.69 10.34 -2.70
C SER A 84 -11.90 11.19 -2.99
N TRP A 85 -11.81 12.48 -2.70
CA TRP A 85 -12.84 13.45 -3.03
C TRP A 85 -12.82 13.71 -4.53
N ASP A 86 -13.99 13.80 -5.16
CA ASP A 86 -14.06 14.24 -6.54
C ASP A 86 -13.75 15.75 -6.59
N GLU A 87 -12.93 16.19 -7.55
CA GLU A 87 -12.56 17.59 -7.76
C GLU A 87 -13.75 18.40 -8.32
N THR A 88 -14.83 18.54 -7.55
CA THR A 88 -15.80 19.62 -7.81
C THR A 88 -15.20 20.93 -7.30
N LEU A 89 -15.24 21.98 -8.13
CA LEU A 89 -14.67 23.32 -7.92
C LEU A 89 -14.43 23.66 -6.43
N PRO A 90 -13.16 23.78 -5.99
CA PRO A 90 -12.85 23.95 -4.58
C PRO A 90 -13.40 25.29 -4.06
N GLY A 91 -14.31 25.21 -3.09
CA GLY A 91 -14.82 26.36 -2.33
C GLY A 91 -14.49 26.19 -0.85
N ALA A 92 -14.50 27.27 -0.06
CA ALA A 92 -14.19 27.20 1.37
C ALA A 92 -15.05 26.18 2.15
N LYS A 93 -16.29 25.92 1.68
CA LYS A 93 -17.20 24.92 2.26
C LYS A 93 -16.74 23.48 2.04
N SER A 94 -16.11 23.15 0.92
CA SER A 94 -15.67 21.77 0.66
C SER A 94 -14.51 21.38 1.57
N TRP A 95 -13.61 22.30 1.90
CA TRP A 95 -12.52 22.08 2.86
C TRP A 95 -13.01 21.80 4.28
N GLN A 96 -14.03 22.55 4.73
CA GLN A 96 -14.62 22.38 6.05
C GLN A 96 -15.35 21.02 6.17
N GLU A 97 -16.10 20.63 5.14
CA GLU A 97 -16.76 19.32 5.10
C GLU A 97 -15.75 18.16 5.07
N ARG A 98 -14.65 18.30 4.32
CA ARG A 98 -13.56 17.29 4.30
C ARG A 98 -12.94 17.11 5.69
N HIS A 99 -12.60 18.21 6.35
CA HIS A 99 -11.99 18.16 7.68
C HIS A 99 -12.93 17.52 8.72
N LEU A 100 -14.21 17.89 8.70
CA LEU A 100 -15.23 17.28 9.55
C LEU A 100 -15.33 15.77 9.32
N LEU A 101 -15.33 15.31 8.06
CA LEU A 101 -15.36 13.89 7.75
C LEU A 101 -14.11 13.16 8.21
N GLN A 102 -12.92 13.76 8.10
CA GLN A 102 -11.68 13.19 8.61
C GLN A 102 -11.74 13.00 10.14
N GLU A 103 -12.25 13.99 10.87
CA GLU A 103 -12.45 13.88 12.33
C GLU A 103 -13.44 12.76 12.68
N ILE A 104 -14.58 12.72 12.00
CA ILE A 104 -15.61 11.69 12.22
C ILE A 104 -15.05 10.30 11.93
N LEU A 105 -14.35 10.13 10.81
CA LEU A 105 -13.82 8.85 10.36
C LEU A 105 -12.50 8.45 11.03
N SER A 106 -11.90 9.33 11.84
CA SER A 106 -10.63 9.06 12.53
C SER A 106 -10.71 7.82 13.44
N ASN A 107 -11.85 7.61 14.10
CA ASN A 107 -12.13 6.41 14.89
C ASN A 107 -13.65 6.20 15.00
N VAL A 108 -14.18 5.24 14.24
CA VAL A 108 -15.60 4.88 14.24
C VAL A 108 -15.76 3.44 14.68
N CYS A 109 -16.65 3.22 15.65
CA CYS A 109 -17.12 1.89 16.02
C CYS A 109 -18.57 1.73 15.55
N LEU A 110 -18.79 0.83 14.61
CA LEU A 110 -20.10 0.38 14.20
C LEU A 110 -20.54 -0.78 15.11
N SER A 111 -21.80 -0.75 15.55
CA SER A 111 -22.38 -1.81 16.39
C SER A 111 -23.05 -2.91 15.55
N ASP A 112 -23.54 -2.55 14.37
CA ASP A 112 -24.11 -3.47 13.39
C ASP A 112 -23.80 -2.92 11.97
N PRO A 113 -22.88 -3.54 11.22
CA PRO A 113 -22.02 -4.68 11.61
C PRO A 113 -21.01 -4.31 12.72
N ASP A 114 -20.60 -5.28 13.56
CA ASP A 114 -19.53 -5.07 14.57
C ASP A 114 -18.18 -4.88 13.85
N ALA A 115 -17.90 -3.61 13.58
CA ALA A 115 -16.73 -3.18 12.83
C ALA A 115 -16.11 -1.96 13.50
N GLN A 116 -14.80 -1.91 13.45
CA GLN A 116 -14.01 -0.78 13.90
C GLN A 116 -13.23 -0.22 12.73
N ILE A 117 -13.26 1.09 12.62
CA ILE A 117 -12.72 1.84 11.49
C ILE A 117 -11.76 2.87 12.05
N PHE A 118 -10.54 2.87 11.54
CA PHE A 118 -9.53 3.88 11.85
C PHE A 118 -9.15 4.62 10.59
N GLY A 119 -9.33 5.94 10.63
CA GLY A 119 -8.98 6.82 9.53
C GLY A 119 -7.54 7.30 9.63
N VAL A 120 -6.82 7.28 8.51
CA VAL A 120 -5.40 7.64 8.39
C VAL A 120 -5.21 8.51 7.17
N GLU A 121 -4.64 9.70 7.37
CA GLU A 121 -4.17 10.53 6.28
C GLU A 121 -2.77 10.07 5.84
N PHE A 122 -2.59 9.82 4.54
CA PHE A 122 -1.33 9.25 4.03
C PHE A 122 -0.79 9.96 2.77
N SER A 123 -1.53 10.89 2.18
CA SER A 123 -1.16 11.57 0.94
C SER A 123 -1.56 13.04 0.97
N VAL A 124 -0.74 13.88 0.34
CA VAL A 124 -0.97 15.33 0.18
C VAL A 124 -2.13 15.64 -0.79
N LYS A 125 -2.61 14.63 -1.55
CA LYS A 125 -3.72 14.78 -2.52
C LYS A 125 -5.10 14.59 -1.89
N ASP A 126 -5.28 14.97 -0.62
CA ASP A 126 -6.53 14.80 0.15
C ASP A 126 -7.08 13.36 0.14
N GLN A 127 -6.21 12.35 0.02
CA GLN A 127 -6.62 10.96 0.10
C GLN A 127 -6.57 10.46 1.53
N PHE A 128 -7.58 9.69 1.89
CA PHE A 128 -7.77 9.20 3.24
C PHE A 128 -7.89 7.68 3.22
N ALA A 129 -7.08 6.98 4.01
CA ALA A 129 -7.17 5.54 4.15
C ALA A 129 -8.01 5.20 5.37
N LEU A 130 -8.81 4.15 5.26
CA LEU A 130 -9.52 3.53 6.37
C LEU A 130 -8.93 2.15 6.59
N ILE A 131 -8.57 1.86 7.83
CA ILE A 131 -8.29 0.51 8.31
C ILE A 131 -9.56 0.00 8.95
N ILE A 132 -10.05 -1.13 8.47
CA ILE A 132 -11.32 -1.68 8.87
C ILE A 132 -11.08 -3.07 9.47
N SER A 133 -11.52 -3.25 10.70
CA SER A 133 -11.46 -4.49 11.45
C SER A 133 -12.89 -4.94 11.77
N LEU A 134 -13.26 -6.13 11.32
CA LEU A 134 -14.55 -6.75 11.63
C LEU A 134 -14.34 -8.11 12.32
N ALA A 135 -15.33 -8.57 13.08
CA ALA A 135 -15.30 -9.92 13.66
C ALA A 135 -15.15 -10.98 12.54
N ASP A 136 -14.56 -12.16 12.79
CA ASP A 136 -14.63 -13.25 11.80
C ASP A 136 -15.90 -14.10 12.06
N ASP A 137 -17.06 -13.62 11.62
CA ASP A 137 -18.31 -14.39 11.58
C ASP A 137 -18.37 -15.20 10.28
N MET A 138 -18.31 -16.53 10.43
CA MET A 138 -18.34 -17.50 9.33
C MET A 138 -19.73 -17.70 8.72
N ASN A 139 -20.79 -17.12 9.29
CA ASN A 139 -22.16 -17.30 8.82
C ASN A 139 -22.49 -16.48 7.56
N LEU A 140 -21.73 -15.42 7.28
CA LEU A 140 -21.92 -14.57 6.11
C LEU A 140 -20.68 -14.59 5.22
N PRO A 141 -20.83 -14.58 3.88
CA PRO A 141 -19.70 -14.43 2.97
C PRO A 141 -18.92 -13.15 3.27
N VAL A 142 -17.58 -13.23 3.26
CA VAL A 142 -16.69 -12.10 3.57
C VAL A 142 -17.02 -10.86 2.73
N HIS A 143 -17.27 -11.05 1.43
CA HIS A 143 -17.62 -9.97 0.51
C HIS A 143 -18.86 -9.20 0.96
N SER A 144 -19.96 -9.90 1.29
CA SER A 144 -21.20 -9.27 1.75
C SER A 144 -21.02 -8.48 3.04
N ARG A 145 -20.12 -8.94 3.93
CA ARG A 145 -19.80 -8.24 5.18
C ARG A 145 -18.99 -6.97 4.92
N MET A 146 -18.04 -7.03 3.99
CA MET A 146 -17.31 -5.84 3.54
C MET A 146 -18.27 -4.81 2.92
N GLU A 147 -19.21 -5.24 2.07
CA GLU A 147 -20.23 -4.37 1.48
C GLU A 147 -21.08 -3.68 2.55
N GLN A 148 -21.55 -4.41 3.57
CA GLN A 148 -22.31 -3.85 4.69
C GLN A 148 -21.54 -2.75 5.44
N VAL A 149 -20.25 -2.98 5.71
CA VAL A 149 -19.41 -1.99 6.40
C VAL A 149 -19.18 -0.76 5.53
N ILE A 150 -18.91 -0.94 4.23
CA ILE A 150 -18.70 0.17 3.30
C ILE A 150 -19.98 0.99 3.12
N GLU A 151 -21.16 0.36 3.02
CA GLU A 151 -22.43 1.08 2.96
C GLU A 151 -22.71 1.85 4.26
N ALA A 152 -22.38 1.29 5.42
CA ALA A 152 -22.48 2.01 6.69
C ALA A 152 -21.55 3.23 6.74
N ILE A 153 -20.31 3.10 6.25
CA ILE A 153 -19.37 4.23 6.11
C ILE A 153 -19.94 5.29 5.16
N LEU A 154 -20.48 4.89 4.00
CA LEU A 154 -21.13 5.81 3.06
C LEU A 154 -22.33 6.52 3.69
N ALA A 155 -23.12 5.83 4.50
CA ALA A 155 -24.25 6.44 5.22
C ALA A 155 -23.78 7.50 6.23
N VAL A 156 -22.69 7.22 6.98
CA VAL A 156 -22.06 8.20 7.87
C VAL A 156 -21.58 9.42 7.08
N ILE A 157 -20.94 9.21 5.93
CA ILE A 157 -20.43 10.32 5.12
C ILE A 157 -21.58 11.16 4.53
N ARG A 158 -22.59 10.52 3.91
CA ARG A 158 -23.76 11.19 3.30
C ARG A 158 -24.58 11.99 4.32
N LYS A 159 -24.59 11.56 5.59
CA LYS A 159 -25.28 12.29 6.67
C LYS A 159 -24.57 13.60 7.05
N ASN A 160 -23.24 13.65 6.88
CA ASN A 160 -22.40 14.75 7.37
C ASN A 160 -21.82 15.61 6.24
N SER A 161 -22.01 15.25 4.97
CA SER A 161 -21.50 16.00 3.82
C SER A 161 -22.27 15.68 2.54
N GLN A 162 -22.26 16.64 1.60
CA GLN A 162 -22.79 16.48 0.24
C GLN A 162 -21.69 16.23 -0.81
N LEU A 163 -20.44 16.01 -0.37
CA LEU A 163 -19.32 15.79 -1.26
C LEU A 163 -19.48 14.49 -2.05
N SER A 164 -19.22 14.57 -3.35
CA SER A 164 -19.00 13.38 -4.17
C SER A 164 -17.62 12.82 -3.86
N LEU A 165 -17.57 11.52 -3.61
CA LEU A 165 -16.34 10.82 -3.26
C LEU A 165 -16.28 9.48 -3.98
N SER A 166 -15.05 9.01 -4.08
CA SER A 166 -14.66 7.73 -4.66
C SER A 166 -14.09 6.85 -3.56
N ILE A 167 -14.46 5.57 -3.52
CA ILE A 167 -13.85 4.58 -2.62
C ILE A 167 -13.23 3.44 -3.41
N GLY A 168 -11.94 3.18 -3.20
CA GLY A 168 -11.31 1.92 -3.58
C GLY A 168 -11.24 1.00 -2.36
N VAL A 169 -11.58 -0.29 -2.52
CA VAL A 169 -11.64 -1.26 -1.42
C VAL A 169 -10.72 -2.45 -1.74
N GLY A 170 -9.79 -2.75 -0.84
CA GLY A 170 -8.89 -3.91 -0.93
C GLY A 170 -9.54 -5.21 -0.49
N MET A 171 -8.84 -6.34 -0.61
CA MET A 171 -9.34 -7.63 -0.11
C MET A 171 -9.21 -7.71 1.42
N ALA A 172 -10.01 -8.59 2.03
CA ALA A 172 -9.93 -8.87 3.45
C ALA A 172 -8.96 -10.01 3.76
N TYR A 173 -8.18 -9.81 4.84
CA TYR A 173 -7.17 -10.72 5.33
C TYR A 173 -7.42 -11.04 6.81
N ARG A 174 -7.13 -12.26 7.24
CA ARG A 174 -7.19 -12.65 8.66
C ARG A 174 -5.96 -12.25 9.45
N ASP A 175 -4.86 -11.99 8.75
CA ASP A 175 -3.61 -11.55 9.33
C ASP A 175 -3.45 -10.04 9.13
N LEU A 176 -3.29 -9.32 10.25
CA LEU A 176 -3.05 -7.88 10.26
C LEU A 176 -1.75 -7.52 9.53
N ALA A 177 -0.78 -8.42 9.47
CA ALA A 177 0.47 -8.21 8.73
C ALA A 177 0.25 -8.02 7.22
N LEU A 178 -0.86 -8.52 6.68
CA LEU A 178 -1.23 -8.38 5.27
C LEU A 178 -2.10 -7.14 5.01
N LEU A 179 -2.32 -6.27 6.00
CA LEU A 179 -3.10 -5.05 5.81
C LEU A 179 -2.47 -4.12 4.76
N ASN A 180 -1.14 -4.10 4.67
CA ASN A 180 -0.41 -3.38 3.64
C ASN A 180 -0.76 -3.88 2.22
N GLN A 181 -1.02 -5.18 2.05
CA GLN A 181 -1.52 -5.76 0.79
C GLN A 181 -2.90 -5.22 0.45
N SER A 182 -3.82 -5.22 1.43
CA SER A 182 -5.17 -4.67 1.26
C SER A 182 -5.13 -3.18 0.90
N PHE A 183 -4.21 -2.43 1.49
CA PHE A 183 -4.02 -1.02 1.19
C PHE A 183 -3.59 -0.77 -0.28
N ILE A 184 -2.62 -1.52 -0.77
CA ILE A 184 -2.21 -1.45 -2.19
C ILE A 184 -3.37 -1.83 -3.12
N GLU A 185 -4.14 -2.85 -2.76
CA GLU A 185 -5.31 -3.29 -3.52
C GLU A 185 -6.40 -2.21 -3.57
N ALA A 186 -6.65 -1.53 -2.44
CA ALA A 186 -7.57 -0.40 -2.36
C ALA A 186 -7.10 0.75 -3.26
N ALA A 187 -5.80 1.05 -3.29
CA ALA A 187 -5.22 2.05 -4.18
C ALA A 187 -5.40 1.69 -5.66
N ALA A 188 -5.18 0.42 -6.00
CA ALA A 188 -5.37 -0.10 -7.35
C ALA A 188 -6.83 -0.03 -7.80
N ALA A 189 -7.76 -0.35 -6.91
CA ALA A 189 -9.19 -0.26 -7.18
C ALA A 189 -9.64 1.19 -7.39
N LEU A 190 -9.12 2.13 -6.59
CA LEU A 190 -9.42 3.55 -6.71
C LEU A 190 -8.88 4.15 -8.02
N GLU A 191 -7.62 3.86 -8.39
CA GLU A 191 -7.04 4.37 -9.63
C GLU A 191 -7.75 3.81 -10.87
N HIS A 192 -8.07 2.52 -10.86
CA HIS A 192 -8.80 1.91 -11.98
C HIS A 192 -10.19 2.53 -12.18
N ARG A 193 -10.87 2.90 -11.08
CA ARG A 193 -12.12 3.69 -11.12
C ARG A 193 -11.90 5.03 -11.79
N MET A 194 -10.85 5.77 -11.44
CA MET A 194 -10.60 7.10 -12.01
C MET A 194 -10.47 7.06 -13.54
N ILE A 195 -9.87 5.98 -14.05
CA ILE A 195 -9.73 5.75 -15.49
C ILE A 195 -11.07 5.35 -16.14
N ARG A 196 -11.87 4.46 -15.51
CA ARG A 196 -13.12 3.93 -16.09
C ARG A 196 -14.40 4.70 -15.74
N ARG A 197 -14.36 5.64 -14.79
CA ARG A 197 -15.51 6.36 -14.23
C ARG A 197 -16.67 5.44 -13.78
N SER A 198 -16.34 4.31 -13.15
CA SER A 198 -17.33 3.31 -12.70
C SER A 198 -17.71 3.49 -11.23
N GLY A 199 -19.02 3.59 -10.93
CA GLY A 199 -19.60 3.51 -9.58
C GLY A 199 -19.13 4.56 -8.57
N GLN A 200 -19.59 4.49 -7.31
CA GLN A 200 -19.02 5.27 -6.19
C GLN A 200 -17.92 4.48 -5.47
N VAL A 201 -18.07 3.15 -5.45
CA VAL A 201 -17.19 2.19 -4.77
C VAL A 201 -16.61 1.25 -5.83
N SER A 202 -15.35 0.87 -5.68
CA SER A 202 -14.68 -0.12 -6.52
C SER A 202 -13.92 -1.12 -5.66
N TYR A 203 -14.27 -2.39 -5.79
CA TYR A 203 -13.64 -3.49 -5.06
C TYR A 203 -12.52 -4.09 -5.89
N PHE A 204 -11.35 -4.31 -5.28
CA PHE A 204 -10.20 -4.90 -5.95
C PHE A 204 -10.53 -6.28 -6.54
N GLU A 205 -11.31 -7.08 -5.79
CA GLU A 205 -11.78 -8.39 -6.22
C GLU A 205 -12.54 -8.37 -7.56
N GLN A 206 -13.21 -7.26 -7.90
CA GLN A 206 -14.01 -7.16 -9.12
C GLN A 206 -13.20 -6.67 -10.34
N LEU A 207 -11.95 -6.19 -10.16
CA LEU A 207 -11.17 -5.57 -11.24
C LEU A 207 -10.77 -6.50 -12.40
N ALA A 208 -10.83 -7.83 -12.22
CA ALA A 208 -10.40 -8.82 -13.22
C ALA A 208 -11.53 -9.55 -13.93
N GLU A 209 -12.79 -9.38 -13.51
CA GLU A 209 -13.88 -10.23 -14.01
C GLU A 209 -14.37 -9.86 -15.42
N LEU A 210 -13.86 -8.76 -16.01
CA LEU A 210 -14.36 -8.25 -17.29
C LEU A 210 -13.66 -8.81 -18.53
N VAL A 211 -12.71 -9.74 -18.42
CA VAL A 211 -12.13 -10.41 -19.61
C VAL A 211 -11.98 -11.92 -19.39
N PRO A 212 -13.06 -12.71 -19.53
CA PRO A 212 -12.95 -14.15 -19.68
C PRO A 212 -12.70 -14.43 -21.16
N SER A 213 -11.44 -14.45 -21.58
CA SER A 213 -11.09 -15.19 -22.79
C SER A 213 -9.87 -16.05 -22.48
N ALA A 214 -10.02 -17.34 -22.78
CA ALA A 214 -8.97 -18.35 -22.62
C ALA A 214 -7.67 -18.01 -23.39
N ALA A 215 -7.67 -16.94 -24.20
CA ALA A 215 -6.50 -16.45 -24.92
C ALA A 215 -5.55 -15.57 -24.07
N GLN A 216 -5.84 -15.31 -22.78
CA GLN A 216 -4.98 -14.50 -21.90
C GLN A 216 -4.20 -15.31 -20.84
N SER A 217 -4.23 -16.65 -20.85
CA SER A 217 -3.64 -17.45 -19.76
C SER A 217 -2.13 -17.27 -19.61
N PHE A 218 -1.43 -16.81 -20.65
CA PHE A 218 0.02 -16.60 -20.65
C PHE A 218 0.45 -15.18 -20.27
N TRP A 219 -0.47 -14.20 -20.20
CA TRP A 219 -0.12 -12.83 -19.84
C TRP A 219 -0.19 -12.62 -18.34
N ILE A 220 0.60 -11.67 -17.81
CA ILE A 220 0.52 -11.29 -16.40
C ILE A 220 -0.91 -10.79 -16.13
N PRO A 221 -1.62 -11.37 -15.15
CA PRO A 221 -2.99 -10.95 -14.84
C PRO A 221 -3.04 -9.44 -14.54
N ARG A 222 -4.03 -8.75 -15.12
CA ARG A 222 -4.16 -7.28 -14.97
C ARG A 222 -4.19 -6.83 -13.51
N LYS A 223 -4.86 -7.58 -12.63
CA LYS A 223 -4.86 -7.32 -11.17
C LYS A 223 -3.45 -7.31 -10.58
N SER A 224 -2.62 -8.26 -10.98
CA SER A 224 -1.24 -8.35 -10.52
C SER A 224 -0.42 -7.15 -11.02
N MET A 225 -0.57 -6.76 -12.29
CA MET A 225 0.13 -5.58 -12.81
C MET A 225 -0.30 -4.29 -12.09
N LEU A 226 -1.60 -4.08 -11.88
CA LEU A 226 -2.11 -2.91 -11.15
C LEU A 226 -1.61 -2.86 -9.70
N LYS A 227 -1.60 -4.00 -9.02
CA LYS A 227 -1.10 -4.10 -7.64
C LYS A 227 0.40 -3.85 -7.58
N LEU A 228 1.18 -4.30 -8.58
CA LEU A 228 2.62 -3.99 -8.64
C LEU A 228 2.87 -2.49 -8.86
N GLU A 229 2.21 -1.89 -9.84
CA GLU A 229 2.32 -0.45 -10.13
C GLU A 229 1.95 0.38 -8.90
N GLN A 230 0.90 0.01 -8.16
CA GLN A 230 0.53 0.68 -6.91
C GLN A 230 1.52 0.42 -5.79
N SER A 231 2.09 -0.79 -5.66
CA SER A 231 3.11 -1.05 -4.64
C SER A 231 4.32 -0.14 -4.83
N LEU A 232 4.71 0.10 -6.08
CA LEU A 232 5.77 1.05 -6.45
C LEU A 232 5.36 2.49 -6.11
N LYS A 233 4.16 2.93 -6.49
CA LYS A 233 3.68 4.31 -6.25
C LYS A 233 3.50 4.65 -4.78
N GLN A 234 3.06 3.69 -3.97
CA GLN A 234 2.83 3.88 -2.54
C GLN A 234 4.09 3.68 -1.68
N GLY A 235 5.21 3.26 -2.28
CA GLY A 235 6.46 3.02 -1.55
C GLY A 235 6.44 1.74 -0.70
N ASN A 236 5.60 0.77 -1.04
CA ASN A 236 5.48 -0.47 -0.29
C ASN A 236 6.49 -1.49 -0.83
N GLU A 237 7.71 -1.40 -0.32
CA GLU A 237 8.85 -2.17 -0.83
C GLU A 237 8.67 -3.68 -0.69
N SER A 238 8.12 -4.14 0.44
CA SER A 238 7.92 -5.56 0.72
C SER A 238 6.90 -6.18 -0.25
N VAL A 239 5.78 -5.50 -0.48
CA VAL A 239 4.78 -5.96 -1.44
C VAL A 239 5.34 -5.94 -2.86
N ALA A 240 6.02 -4.86 -3.26
CA ALA A 240 6.60 -4.77 -4.60
C ALA A 240 7.64 -5.86 -4.86
N ALA A 241 8.56 -6.09 -3.92
CA ALA A 241 9.58 -7.13 -4.04
C ALA A 241 8.96 -8.53 -4.15
N GLN A 242 7.99 -8.86 -3.28
CA GLN A 242 7.29 -10.14 -3.35
C GLN A 242 6.57 -10.32 -4.69
N MET A 243 5.91 -9.28 -5.19
CA MET A 243 5.21 -9.33 -6.47
C MET A 243 6.15 -9.52 -7.66
N ILE A 244 7.36 -8.95 -7.63
CA ILE A 244 8.39 -9.15 -8.66
C ILE A 244 8.79 -10.62 -8.67
N VAL A 245 9.17 -11.16 -7.51
CA VAL A 245 9.59 -12.57 -7.36
C VAL A 245 8.49 -13.51 -7.81
N ASP A 246 7.27 -13.35 -7.28
CA ASP A 246 6.12 -14.20 -7.63
C ASP A 246 5.80 -14.15 -9.14
N THR A 247 5.96 -12.99 -9.77
CA THR A 247 5.68 -12.83 -11.20
C THR A 247 6.76 -13.51 -12.04
N ILE A 248 8.04 -13.32 -11.68
CA ILE A 248 9.17 -13.95 -12.37
C ILE A 248 9.10 -15.48 -12.22
N ASP A 249 8.79 -15.99 -11.03
CA ASP A 249 8.68 -17.43 -10.79
C ASP A 249 7.52 -18.06 -11.57
N LYS A 250 6.36 -17.41 -11.63
CA LYS A 250 5.26 -17.86 -12.51
C LYS A 250 5.68 -17.91 -13.98
N ILE A 251 6.45 -16.92 -14.43
CA ILE A 251 6.96 -16.88 -15.79
C ILE A 251 7.95 -18.03 -16.05
N LYS A 252 8.78 -18.41 -15.06
CA LYS A 252 9.72 -19.55 -15.16
C LYS A 252 8.98 -20.89 -15.30
N ASP A 253 7.85 -21.04 -14.62
CA ASP A 253 7.07 -22.29 -14.58
C ASP A 253 6.19 -22.50 -15.83
N GLU A 254 5.96 -21.45 -16.63
CA GLU A 254 5.15 -21.52 -17.84
C GLU A 254 5.99 -21.93 -19.08
N PRO A 255 5.57 -22.93 -19.87
CA PRO A 255 6.30 -23.39 -21.05
C PRO A 255 6.12 -22.44 -22.26
N LEU A 256 6.68 -21.24 -22.15
CA LEU A 256 6.53 -20.17 -23.15
C LEU A 256 7.65 -20.18 -24.21
N GLN A 257 7.31 -19.76 -25.42
CA GLN A 257 8.31 -19.48 -26.46
C GLN A 257 9.15 -18.25 -26.07
N VAL A 258 10.45 -18.26 -26.34
CA VAL A 258 11.42 -17.21 -25.94
C VAL A 258 10.99 -15.79 -26.37
N HIS A 259 10.38 -15.65 -27.56
CA HIS A 259 9.91 -14.34 -28.02
C HIS A 259 8.74 -13.81 -27.19
N LEU A 260 7.80 -14.70 -26.82
CA LEU A 260 6.66 -14.34 -25.99
C LEU A 260 7.11 -14.03 -24.55
N LEU A 261 8.05 -14.81 -24.03
CA LEU A 261 8.71 -14.55 -22.76
C LEU A 261 9.29 -13.13 -22.74
N ARG A 262 10.06 -12.75 -23.77
CA ARG A 262 10.61 -11.39 -23.90
C ARG A 262 9.53 -10.31 -23.90
N CYS A 263 8.40 -10.53 -24.59
CA CYS A 263 7.29 -9.57 -24.57
C CYS A 263 6.74 -9.35 -23.16
N ILE A 264 6.56 -10.41 -22.37
CA ILE A 264 6.08 -10.33 -20.99
C ILE A 264 7.10 -9.61 -20.09
N CYS A 265 8.39 -9.95 -20.23
CA CYS A 265 9.47 -9.27 -19.52
C CYS A 265 9.51 -7.76 -19.80
N PHE A 266 9.29 -7.36 -21.06
CA PHE A 266 9.22 -5.95 -21.42
C PHE A 266 7.95 -5.27 -20.93
N ASP A 267 6.81 -5.96 -20.83
CA ASP A 267 5.60 -5.39 -20.22
C ASP A 267 5.85 -5.07 -18.74
N LEU A 268 6.50 -6.00 -18.03
CA LEU A 268 6.93 -5.80 -16.65
C LEU A 268 7.90 -4.61 -16.54
N LEU A 269 8.98 -4.57 -17.32
CA LEU A 269 9.92 -3.44 -17.31
C LEU A 269 9.23 -2.11 -17.61
N ASN A 270 8.32 -2.08 -18.58
CA ASN A 270 7.58 -0.88 -18.95
C ASN A 270 6.70 -0.35 -17.81
N ALA A 271 6.16 -1.21 -16.95
CA ALA A 271 5.44 -0.77 -15.76
C ALA A 271 6.35 0.07 -14.84
N PHE A 272 7.57 -0.38 -14.58
CA PHE A 272 8.54 0.36 -13.76
C PHE A 272 8.98 1.66 -14.43
N LEU A 273 9.23 1.64 -15.73
CA LEU A 273 9.63 2.84 -16.47
C LEU A 273 8.52 3.90 -16.46
N ARG A 274 7.25 3.50 -16.60
CA ARG A 274 6.11 4.40 -16.45
C ARG A 274 6.06 4.99 -15.04
N THR A 275 6.18 4.16 -14.00
CA THR A 275 6.19 4.64 -12.62
C THR A 275 7.37 5.58 -12.34
N ALA A 276 8.58 5.26 -12.79
CA ALA A 276 9.75 6.12 -12.66
C ALA A 276 9.55 7.49 -13.34
N SER A 277 8.94 7.49 -14.53
CA SER A 277 8.57 8.71 -15.26
C SER A 277 7.57 9.58 -14.51
N GLU A 278 6.54 8.97 -13.89
CA GLU A 278 5.57 9.69 -13.04
C GLU A 278 6.25 10.42 -11.87
N PHE A 279 7.37 9.88 -11.36
CA PHE A 279 8.19 10.50 -10.32
C PHE A 279 9.31 11.42 -10.86
N GLY A 280 9.32 11.68 -12.17
CA GLY A 280 10.27 12.57 -12.83
C GLY A 280 11.70 12.02 -12.91
N MET A 281 11.88 10.70 -12.78
CA MET A 281 13.18 10.03 -12.86
C MET A 281 13.59 9.80 -14.34
N ASN A 282 13.76 10.90 -15.07
CA ASN A 282 14.04 10.83 -16.51
C ASN A 282 15.43 10.25 -16.82
N GLU A 283 16.35 10.26 -15.86
CA GLU A 283 17.69 9.67 -15.96
C GLU A 283 17.65 8.15 -16.18
N VAL A 284 16.59 7.47 -15.76
CA VAL A 284 16.41 6.03 -15.98
C VAL A 284 16.38 5.70 -17.47
N PHE A 285 15.84 6.59 -18.30
CA PHE A 285 15.79 6.43 -19.76
C PHE A 285 17.15 6.60 -20.44
N ALA A 286 18.11 7.28 -19.80
CA ALA A 286 19.47 7.38 -20.32
C ALA A 286 20.22 6.02 -20.24
N ASN A 287 19.87 5.19 -19.25
CA ASN A 287 20.44 3.86 -19.04
C ASN A 287 19.63 2.73 -19.71
N MET A 288 18.78 3.06 -20.69
CA MET A 288 17.89 2.10 -21.35
C MET A 288 18.62 0.91 -22.01
N PRO A 289 19.80 1.07 -22.64
CA PRO A 289 20.54 -0.07 -23.19
C PRO A 289 20.86 -1.12 -22.12
N GLU A 290 21.25 -0.67 -20.92
CA GLU A 290 21.59 -1.55 -19.80
C GLU A 290 20.36 -2.24 -19.21
N LEU A 291 19.24 -1.52 -19.08
CA LEU A 291 17.98 -2.08 -18.56
C LEU A 291 17.34 -3.11 -19.50
N THR A 292 17.60 -2.99 -20.81
CA THR A 292 17.03 -3.88 -21.83
C THR A 292 17.95 -5.04 -22.23
N SER A 293 19.24 -4.98 -21.89
CA SER A 293 20.22 -6.03 -22.16
C SER A 293 20.29 -7.05 -21.01
N PHE A 294 19.24 -7.87 -20.87
CA PHE A 294 19.23 -9.02 -19.97
C PHE A 294 19.17 -10.33 -20.77
N GLU A 295 19.91 -11.34 -20.31
CA GLU A 295 19.97 -12.67 -20.92
C GLU A 295 19.16 -13.70 -20.12
N THR A 296 19.01 -13.50 -18.81
CA THR A 296 18.25 -14.40 -17.93
C THR A 296 17.12 -13.70 -17.18
N LEU A 297 16.19 -14.51 -16.67
CA LEU A 297 15.11 -14.01 -15.80
C LEU A 297 15.63 -13.55 -14.44
N GLU A 298 16.71 -14.16 -13.90
CA GLU A 298 17.33 -13.66 -12.67
C GLU A 298 17.98 -12.28 -12.87
N GLU A 299 18.59 -12.04 -14.03
CA GLU A 299 19.12 -10.71 -14.36
C GLU A 299 18.01 -9.66 -14.42
N LEU A 300 16.89 -9.98 -15.06
CA LEU A 300 15.72 -9.10 -15.10
C LEU A 300 15.19 -8.83 -13.70
N GLU A 301 15.00 -9.87 -12.89
CA GLU A 301 14.53 -9.76 -11.50
C GLU A 301 15.40 -8.79 -10.69
N ASN A 302 16.73 -8.98 -10.73
CA ASN A 302 17.68 -8.11 -10.05
C ASN A 302 17.63 -6.65 -10.54
N ARG A 303 17.46 -6.43 -11.85
CA ARG A 303 17.31 -5.09 -12.43
C ARG A 303 16.01 -4.43 -11.96
N LEU A 304 14.91 -5.16 -11.92
CA LEU A 304 13.62 -4.65 -11.46
C LEU A 304 13.65 -4.31 -9.97
N LEU A 305 14.25 -5.17 -9.13
CA LEU A 305 14.45 -4.88 -7.70
C LEU A 305 15.32 -3.63 -7.48
N SER A 306 16.39 -3.48 -8.28
CA SER A 306 17.26 -2.30 -8.24
C SER A 306 16.51 -1.02 -8.66
N LEU A 307 15.67 -1.11 -9.69
CA LEU A 307 14.85 0.01 -10.16
C LEU A 307 13.75 0.36 -9.15
N ALA A 308 13.11 -0.62 -8.53
CA ALA A 308 12.18 -0.41 -7.41
C ALA A 308 12.84 0.38 -6.28
N SER A 309 14.03 -0.06 -5.85
CA SER A 309 14.82 0.60 -4.80
C SER A 309 15.21 2.03 -5.17
N ALA A 310 15.44 2.32 -6.46
CA ALA A 310 15.67 3.68 -6.93
C ALA A 310 14.40 4.55 -6.85
N ILE A 311 13.25 4.01 -7.24
CA ILE A 311 11.94 4.68 -7.12
C ILE A 311 11.63 5.00 -5.64
N PHE A 312 11.83 4.04 -4.75
CA PHE A 312 11.55 4.22 -3.31
C PHE A 312 12.43 5.29 -2.66
N ARG A 313 13.72 5.36 -3.01
CA ARG A 313 14.61 6.45 -2.56
C ARG A 313 14.14 7.83 -3.01
N ARG A 314 13.43 7.93 -4.14
CA ARG A 314 12.87 9.21 -4.61
C ARG A 314 11.62 9.62 -3.84
N LEU A 315 10.82 8.64 -3.40
CA LEU A 315 9.62 8.85 -2.57
C LEU A 315 9.95 9.29 -1.14
N HIS A 316 11.09 8.84 -0.61
CA HIS A 316 11.59 9.21 0.72
C HIS A 316 12.89 10.03 0.60
N PRO A 317 12.82 11.31 0.18
CA PRO A 317 14.01 12.14 0.05
C PRO A 317 14.66 12.31 1.44
N GLN A 318 15.90 11.84 1.56
CA GLN A 318 16.70 12.00 2.78
C GLN A 318 16.80 13.49 3.15
N PRO A 319 16.48 13.89 4.39
CA PRO A 319 16.80 15.23 4.88
C PRO A 319 18.32 15.32 5.09
N GLY A 320 19.08 15.64 4.04
CA GLY A 320 20.54 15.73 4.17
C GLY A 320 21.38 15.90 2.91
N ALA A 321 20.80 16.07 1.73
CA ALA A 321 21.55 16.38 0.51
C ALA A 321 21.17 17.76 -0.05
N CYS A 322 21.21 18.78 0.79
CA CYS A 322 21.27 20.17 0.36
C CYS A 322 22.46 20.81 1.09
N GLY A 323 23.58 20.99 0.38
CA GLY A 323 24.76 21.67 0.90
C GLY A 323 26.06 20.90 0.77
N ALA A 324 26.60 20.86 -0.46
CA ALA A 324 28.02 21.07 -0.72
C ALA A 324 28.14 21.71 -2.12
#